data_AF-A0AA87MKM8-F1
#
_entry.id   AF-A0AA87MKM8-F1
#
_cell.length_a   1.000
_cell.length_b   1.000
_cell.length_c   1.000
_cell.angle_alpha   90.00
_cell.angle_beta   90.00
_cell.angle_gamma   90.00
#
_symmetry.space_group_name_H-M   'P 1'
#
loop_
_entity.id
_entity.type
_entity.pdbx_description
1 polymer ?
#
loop_
_entity_poly.entity_id
_entity_poly.type
_entity_poly.pdbx_seq_one_letter_code
_entity_poly.pdbx_strand_id
1 'polypeptide(L)'
;MQTEISLTSNEIKTYYQNVFQKISADDINRLSGALGDDSYVRILLTSILYSIGRNTDTAIGFQVRLQNQNTISVDNGIFIKSDSVYIFPEISLTPNPNSVVGIFELEFESVLTDEKSVAVFNSQTERFQPQPKPTRKTYRTRLYEQWLNTNGNPLITQNRIGLLRYTRNGGNITNLVRTLPVYDPKLVGVDVVLNPNILDNTSLSSAINWLYNYIESKNFIKTTPSPGFDNANFRIRTQGNFAYWSKDEGANWLPFA
;
A
#
# COMPACT_ATOMS: atom_id res chain seq x y z
N MET A 1 26.42 12.60 12.09
CA MET A 1 26.39 11.21 12.60
C MET A 1 25.02 10.61 12.31
N GLN A 2 24.89 9.29 12.20
CA GLN A 2 23.63 8.64 11.81
C GLN A 2 23.37 7.40 12.65
N THR A 3 22.10 7.13 12.97
CA THR A 3 21.65 5.96 13.70
C THR A 3 20.33 5.45 13.11
N GLU A 4 20.21 4.15 12.89
CA GLU A 4 18.95 3.52 12.47
C GLU A 4 18.06 3.26 13.68
N ILE A 5 16.77 3.50 13.53
CA ILE A 5 15.76 3.27 14.56
C ILE A 5 14.85 2.16 14.08
N SER A 6 14.85 1.07 14.82
CA SER A 6 14.02 -0.09 14.51
C SER A 6 12.54 0.26 14.59
N LEU A 7 11.82 -0.01 13.51
CA LEU A 7 10.36 0.03 13.44
C LEU A 7 9.81 -1.40 13.45
N THR A 8 8.64 -1.59 14.05
CA THR A 8 7.86 -2.83 13.99
C THR A 8 6.52 -2.57 13.31
N SER A 9 5.92 -3.59 12.70
CA SER A 9 4.61 -3.46 12.01
C SER A 9 4.59 -2.37 10.92
N ASN A 10 5.70 -2.23 10.21
CA ASN A 10 5.97 -1.21 9.19
C ASN A 10 6.08 -1.80 7.78
N GLU A 11 5.53 -2.99 7.57
CA GLU A 11 5.63 -3.76 6.32
C GLU A 11 4.27 -3.94 5.67
N ILE A 12 4.20 -3.69 4.37
CA ILE A 12 3.12 -4.15 3.50
C ILE A 12 3.70 -5.15 2.52
N LYS A 13 3.08 -6.32 2.43
CA LYS A 13 3.46 -7.35 1.47
C LYS A 13 2.44 -7.44 0.36
N THR A 14 2.91 -7.62 -0.85
CA THR A 14 2.07 -7.83 -2.03
C THR A 14 2.56 -9.06 -2.77
N TYR A 15 1.68 -9.72 -3.48
CA TYR A 15 2.04 -10.85 -4.34
C TYR A 15 3.08 -10.46 -5.40
N TYR A 16 4.06 -11.34 -5.60
CA TYR A 16 5.06 -11.22 -6.66
C TYR A 16 5.17 -12.52 -7.44
N GLN A 17 5.02 -12.43 -8.77
CA GLN A 17 5.16 -13.56 -9.68
C GLN A 17 6.52 -13.50 -10.38
N ASN A 18 7.27 -14.61 -10.32
CA ASN A 18 8.55 -14.71 -11.03
C ASN A 18 8.33 -14.95 -12.54
N VAL A 19 9.23 -14.43 -13.37
CA VAL A 19 9.11 -14.37 -14.85
C VAL A 19 8.98 -15.74 -15.55
N PHE A 20 9.31 -16.85 -14.89
CA PHE A 20 9.17 -18.21 -15.43
C PHE A 20 8.43 -19.17 -14.50
N GLN A 21 7.79 -18.63 -13.46
CA GLN A 21 6.99 -19.43 -12.56
C GLN A 21 5.67 -19.83 -13.24
N LYS A 22 5.30 -21.10 -13.10
CA LYS A 22 4.00 -21.61 -13.53
C LYS A 22 2.89 -20.86 -12.78
N ILE A 23 1.91 -20.35 -13.51
CA ILE A 23 0.75 -19.68 -12.92
C ILE A 23 -0.24 -20.74 -12.46
N SER A 24 -0.67 -20.67 -11.20
CA SER A 24 -1.75 -21.49 -10.65
C SER A 24 -3.09 -20.75 -10.63
N ALA A 25 -4.19 -21.48 -10.41
CA ALA A 25 -5.51 -20.86 -10.25
C ALA A 25 -5.53 -19.87 -9.05
N ASP A 26 -4.82 -20.20 -7.96
CA ASP A 26 -4.68 -19.31 -6.81
C ASP A 26 -3.92 -18.03 -7.17
N ASP A 27 -2.91 -18.10 -8.02
CA ASP A 27 -2.18 -16.92 -8.50
C ASP A 27 -3.07 -16.02 -9.37
N ILE A 28 -4.00 -16.60 -10.13
CA ILE A 28 -5.00 -15.84 -10.90
C ILE A 28 -5.99 -15.17 -9.94
N ASN A 29 -6.43 -15.86 -8.88
CA ASN A 29 -7.29 -15.28 -7.85
C ASN A 29 -6.60 -14.15 -7.08
N ARG A 30 -5.30 -14.30 -6.81
CA ARG A 30 -4.46 -13.20 -6.29
C ARG A 30 -4.47 -12.05 -7.27
N LEU A 31 -4.00 -12.22 -8.50
CA LEU A 31 -3.88 -11.16 -9.50
C LEU A 31 -5.20 -10.48 -9.89
N SER A 32 -6.32 -11.19 -9.84
CA SER A 32 -7.65 -10.64 -10.12
C SER A 32 -8.24 -9.82 -8.98
N GLY A 33 -7.66 -9.89 -7.77
CA GLY A 33 -8.21 -9.22 -6.59
C GLY A 33 -9.31 -10.01 -5.88
N ALA A 34 -9.54 -11.27 -6.27
CA ALA A 34 -10.44 -12.18 -5.53
C ALA A 34 -9.89 -12.54 -4.15
N LEU A 35 -8.58 -12.36 -3.92
CA LEU A 35 -7.93 -12.42 -2.61
C LEU A 35 -7.51 -11.00 -2.19
N GLY A 36 -8.15 -10.47 -1.15
CA GLY A 36 -7.98 -9.09 -0.69
C GLY A 36 -6.55 -8.75 -0.24
N ASP A 37 -5.76 -9.75 0.14
CA ASP A 37 -4.38 -9.56 0.59
C ASP A 37 -3.39 -9.26 -0.55
N ASP A 38 -3.78 -9.43 -1.84
CA ASP A 38 -2.80 -9.66 -2.90
C ASP A 38 -2.99 -8.97 -4.26
N SER A 39 -3.99 -8.10 -4.50
CA SER A 39 -4.06 -7.37 -5.79
C SER A 39 -4.83 -6.04 -5.87
N TYR A 40 -4.51 -5.32 -6.95
CA TYR A 40 -4.95 -4.02 -7.45
C TYR A 40 -4.48 -2.77 -6.71
N VAL A 41 -3.43 -2.89 -5.90
CA VAL A 41 -2.79 -1.78 -5.18
C VAL A 41 -2.55 -0.58 -6.11
N ARG A 42 -1.90 -0.72 -7.26
CA ARG A 42 -1.61 0.44 -8.13
C ARG A 42 -2.85 1.21 -8.59
N ILE A 43 -3.91 0.53 -9.02
CA ILE A 43 -5.14 1.18 -9.50
C ILE A 43 -5.93 1.77 -8.33
N LEU A 44 -5.99 1.06 -7.20
CA LEU A 44 -6.59 1.55 -5.96
C LEU A 44 -5.88 2.80 -5.44
N LEU A 45 -4.55 2.77 -5.36
CA LEU A 45 -3.76 3.91 -4.90
C LEU A 45 -3.85 5.10 -5.84
N THR A 46 -3.82 4.86 -7.14
CA THR A 46 -4.06 5.93 -8.12
C THR A 46 -5.45 6.52 -7.90
N SER A 47 -6.48 5.70 -7.71
CA SER A 47 -7.85 6.15 -7.45
C SER A 47 -7.95 6.94 -6.13
N ILE A 48 -7.28 6.49 -5.08
CA ILE A 48 -7.22 7.17 -3.78
C ILE A 48 -6.54 8.54 -3.94
N LEU A 49 -5.36 8.60 -4.57
CA LEU A 49 -4.64 9.84 -4.83
C LEU A 49 -5.51 10.83 -5.62
N TYR A 50 -6.14 10.38 -6.72
CA TYR A 50 -7.05 11.22 -7.49
C TYR A 50 -8.27 11.68 -6.68
N SER A 51 -8.83 10.82 -5.82
CA SER A 51 -9.98 11.17 -4.97
C SER A 51 -9.65 12.25 -3.91
N ILE A 52 -8.39 12.30 -3.45
CA ILE A 52 -7.90 13.35 -2.56
C ILE A 52 -7.30 14.55 -3.33
N GLY A 53 -7.51 14.60 -4.66
CA GLY A 53 -7.03 15.69 -5.52
C GLY A 53 -5.51 15.75 -5.68
N ARG A 54 -4.82 14.62 -5.50
CA ARG A 54 -3.37 14.49 -5.62
C ARG A 54 -3.00 13.66 -6.84
N ASN A 55 -1.96 14.09 -7.54
CA ASN A 55 -1.36 13.39 -8.67
C ASN A 55 0.12 13.02 -8.43
N THR A 56 0.60 13.24 -7.20
CA THR A 56 1.98 12.99 -6.75
C THR A 56 1.99 12.19 -5.46
N ASP A 57 3.17 11.66 -5.11
CA ASP A 57 3.43 11.04 -3.82
C ASP A 57 2.91 11.90 -2.67
N THR A 58 2.21 11.27 -1.72
CA THR A 58 1.49 11.98 -0.67
C THR A 58 1.65 11.24 0.66
N ALA A 59 2.01 11.98 1.71
CA ALA A 59 1.97 11.51 3.08
C ALA A 59 0.65 11.92 3.76
N ILE A 60 0.04 11.01 4.52
CA ILE A 60 -1.15 11.26 5.33
C ILE A 60 -0.83 10.80 6.77
N GLY A 61 -1.24 11.57 7.78
CA GLY A 61 -0.94 11.27 9.19
C GLY A 61 0.39 11.91 9.66
N PHE A 62 1.25 11.15 10.34
CA PHE A 62 2.54 11.66 10.85
C PHE A 62 2.40 12.93 11.68
N GLN A 63 1.42 12.96 12.59
CA GLN A 63 1.36 14.06 13.57
C GLN A 63 2.55 13.93 14.51
N VAL A 64 3.17 15.08 14.80
CA VAL A 64 4.40 15.15 15.61
C VAL A 64 4.11 16.01 16.82
N ARG A 65 4.36 15.49 18.01
CA ARG A 65 4.18 16.22 19.28
C ARG A 65 5.30 15.90 20.25
N LEU A 66 5.60 16.85 21.14
CA LEU A 66 6.42 16.59 22.31
C LEU A 66 5.59 15.82 23.34
N GLN A 67 6.05 14.64 23.73
CA GLN A 67 5.44 13.87 24.81
C GLN A 67 5.97 14.33 26.17
N ASN A 68 7.27 14.65 26.23
CA ASN A 68 7.93 15.28 27.38
C ASN A 68 9.13 16.11 26.86
N GLN A 69 9.98 16.64 27.75
CA GLN A 69 11.10 17.50 27.37
C GLN A 69 12.17 16.82 26.47
N ASN A 70 12.23 15.49 26.44
CA ASN A 70 13.26 14.71 25.73
C ASN A 70 12.70 13.68 24.74
N THR A 71 11.38 13.55 24.65
CA THR A 71 10.72 12.48 23.89
C THR A 71 9.69 13.07 22.92
N ILE A 72 9.78 12.64 21.68
CA ILE A 72 8.91 13.06 20.57
C ILE A 72 7.98 11.89 20.26
N SER A 73 6.68 12.12 20.24
CA SER A 73 5.70 11.16 19.76
C SER A 73 5.36 11.49 18.30
N VAL A 74 5.44 10.46 17.45
CA VAL A 74 5.02 10.51 16.05
C VAL A 74 3.89 9.52 15.86
N ASP A 75 2.72 10.02 15.46
CA ASP A 75 1.55 9.18 15.19
C ASP A 75 1.72 8.34 13.94
N ASN A 76 0.88 7.32 13.83
CA ASN A 76 0.79 6.50 12.64
C ASN A 76 0.58 7.34 11.37
N GLY A 77 1.16 6.86 10.27
CA GLY A 77 1.13 7.55 9.01
C GLY A 77 1.20 6.59 7.83
N ILE A 78 0.80 7.08 6.67
CA ILE A 78 0.87 6.34 5.42
C ILE A 78 1.51 7.23 4.37
N PHE A 79 2.49 6.69 3.66
CA PHE A 79 3.09 7.32 2.49
C PHE A 79 2.64 6.57 1.24
N ILE A 80 1.89 7.26 0.38
CA ILE A 80 1.32 6.70 -0.83
C ILE A 80 2.16 7.19 -2.01
N LYS A 81 2.74 6.25 -2.75
CA LYS A 81 3.33 6.49 -4.07
C LYS A 81 2.40 5.99 -5.16
N SER A 82 2.70 6.35 -6.40
CA SER A 82 1.92 5.90 -7.56
C SER A 82 1.86 4.38 -7.74
N ASP A 83 2.78 3.61 -7.14
CA ASP A 83 2.92 2.16 -7.32
C ASP A 83 3.02 1.36 -6.01
N SER A 84 3.04 2.03 -4.86
CA SER A 84 3.37 1.42 -3.58
C SER A 84 2.81 2.21 -2.39
N VAL A 85 2.52 1.50 -1.30
CA VAL A 85 2.18 2.10 -0.01
C VAL A 85 3.24 1.72 1.01
N TYR A 86 3.61 2.70 1.81
CA TYR A 86 4.46 2.51 2.96
C TYR A 86 3.70 2.94 4.22
N ILE A 87 3.67 2.07 5.22
CA ILE A 87 3.07 2.37 6.51
C ILE A 87 4.15 2.80 7.49
N PHE A 88 3.80 3.73 8.36
CA PHE A 88 4.62 4.17 9.48
C PHE A 88 3.82 3.94 10.77
N PRO A 89 4.31 3.10 11.69
CA PRO A 89 3.65 2.85 12.96
C PRO A 89 3.81 4.06 13.89
N GLU A 90 2.94 4.18 14.90
CA GLU A 90 3.17 5.13 15.98
C GLU A 90 4.48 4.77 16.72
N ILE A 91 5.30 5.79 17.00
CA ILE A 91 6.56 5.59 17.71
C ILE A 91 6.90 6.78 18.62
N SER A 92 7.54 6.45 19.74
CA SER A 92 8.15 7.40 20.66
C SER A 92 9.65 7.47 20.40
N LEU A 93 10.14 8.63 19.97
CA LEU A 93 11.52 8.89 19.58
C LEU A 93 12.24 9.63 20.70
N THR A 94 13.37 9.09 21.13
CA THR A 94 14.29 9.78 22.04
C THR A 94 15.54 10.14 21.25
N PRO A 95 15.77 11.43 20.94
CA PRO A 95 16.96 11.87 20.23
C PRO A 95 18.25 11.40 20.91
N ASN A 96 19.30 11.18 20.10
CA ASN A 96 20.60 10.78 20.62
C ASN A 96 21.06 11.73 21.73
N PRO A 97 21.49 11.26 22.93
CA PRO A 97 21.84 12.15 24.06
C PRO A 97 22.87 13.24 23.74
N ASN A 98 23.75 12.99 22.77
CA ASN A 98 24.82 13.92 22.37
C ASN A 98 24.41 14.89 21.24
N SER A 99 23.15 14.84 20.80
CA SER A 99 22.62 15.73 19.77
C SER A 99 22.33 17.12 20.30
N VAL A 100 22.80 18.14 19.58
CA VAL A 100 22.36 19.54 19.73
C VAL A 100 21.28 19.85 18.68
N VAL A 101 21.44 19.32 17.47
CA VAL A 101 20.44 19.40 16.41
C VAL A 101 20.35 18.08 15.68
N GLY A 102 19.17 17.75 15.16
CA GLY A 102 18.99 16.53 14.38
C GLY A 102 17.75 16.54 13.51
N ILE A 103 17.73 15.56 12.60
CA ILE A 103 16.65 15.29 11.67
C ILE A 103 16.35 13.81 11.77
N PHE A 104 15.08 13.47 11.89
CA PHE A 104 14.63 12.12 11.63
C PHE A 104 14.19 12.03 10.18
N GLU A 105 14.63 10.99 9.48
CA GLU A 105 14.42 10.81 8.05
C GLU A 105 13.92 9.39 7.74
N LEU A 106 13.06 9.30 6.74
CA LEU A 106 12.44 8.06 6.28
C LEU A 106 13.14 7.57 5.02
N GLU A 107 13.38 6.28 4.96
CA GLU A 107 13.81 5.57 3.76
C GLU A 107 12.73 4.54 3.40
N PHE A 108 12.39 4.45 2.13
CA PHE A 108 11.35 3.57 1.63
C PHE A 108 11.99 2.45 0.83
N GLU A 109 11.97 1.25 1.38
CA GLU A 109 12.58 0.07 0.81
C GLU A 109 11.54 -0.84 0.16
N SER A 110 11.84 -1.37 -1.02
CA SER A 110 11.07 -2.47 -1.61
C SER A 110 11.98 -3.65 -1.89
N VAL A 111 11.69 -4.80 -1.27
CA VAL A 111 12.50 -6.01 -1.38
C VAL A 111 11.62 -7.21 -1.70
N LEU A 112 12.18 -8.17 -2.44
CA LEU A 112 11.54 -9.46 -2.66
C LEU A 112 11.75 -10.35 -1.44
N THR A 113 10.68 -10.94 -0.92
CA THR A 113 10.71 -11.73 0.33
C THR A 113 9.84 -12.98 0.22
N ASP A 114 9.80 -13.74 1.32
CA ASP A 114 8.95 -14.91 1.52
C ASP A 114 9.24 -15.98 0.46
N GLU A 115 10.44 -16.55 0.55
CA GLU A 115 10.86 -17.62 -0.36
C GLU A 115 10.02 -18.88 -0.15
N LYS A 116 9.47 -19.39 -1.25
CA LYS A 116 8.77 -20.67 -1.29
C LYS A 116 9.22 -21.47 -2.50
N SER A 117 9.04 -22.79 -2.41
CA SER A 117 9.27 -23.68 -3.54
C SER A 117 8.16 -23.45 -4.57
N VAL A 118 8.51 -22.88 -5.72
CA VAL A 118 7.59 -22.62 -6.83
C VAL A 118 8.05 -23.37 -8.07
N ALA A 119 7.11 -23.80 -8.90
CA ALA A 119 7.42 -24.50 -10.15
C ALA A 119 7.92 -23.50 -11.20
N VAL A 120 9.21 -23.55 -11.55
CA VAL A 120 9.86 -22.67 -12.53
C VAL A 120 10.20 -23.45 -13.78
N PHE A 121 9.96 -22.87 -14.96
CA PHE A 121 10.32 -23.48 -16.23
C PHE A 121 11.85 -23.54 -16.39
N ASN A 122 12.39 -24.73 -16.62
CA ASN A 122 13.79 -24.94 -16.93
C ASN A 122 13.94 -25.13 -18.46
N SER A 123 14.67 -24.24 -19.12
CA SER A 123 14.86 -24.28 -20.58
C SER A 123 15.75 -25.43 -21.07
N GLN A 124 16.57 -26.03 -20.20
CA GLN A 124 17.43 -27.17 -20.58
C GLN A 124 16.68 -28.49 -20.53
N THR A 125 15.78 -28.65 -19.56
CA THR A 125 15.02 -29.88 -19.37
C THR A 125 13.60 -29.80 -19.93
N GLU A 126 13.20 -28.60 -20.39
CA GLU A 126 11.87 -28.26 -20.91
C GLU A 126 10.73 -28.63 -19.96
N ARG A 127 11.03 -28.63 -18.65
CA ARG A 127 10.09 -29.04 -17.60
C ARG A 127 10.05 -28.01 -16.50
N PHE A 128 8.89 -27.94 -15.85
CA PHE A 128 8.76 -27.19 -14.61
C PHE A 128 9.41 -27.97 -13.46
N GLN A 129 10.29 -27.30 -12.72
CA GLN A 129 10.97 -27.88 -11.57
C GLN A 129 10.77 -26.98 -10.35
N PRO A 130 10.56 -27.55 -9.15
CA PRO A 130 10.44 -26.76 -7.94
C PRO A 130 11.76 -26.04 -7.65
N GLN A 131 11.71 -24.72 -7.47
CA GLN A 131 12.86 -23.90 -7.09
C GLN A 131 12.46 -22.91 -5.98
N PRO A 132 13.35 -22.63 -5.02
CA PRO A 132 13.13 -21.57 -4.05
C PRO A 132 13.15 -20.22 -4.77
N LYS A 133 12.03 -19.49 -4.71
CA LYS A 133 11.91 -18.13 -5.25
C LYS A 133 11.07 -17.27 -4.31
N PRO A 134 11.31 -15.95 -4.27
CA PRO A 134 10.46 -15.04 -3.52
C PRO A 134 9.04 -15.03 -4.10
N THR A 135 8.04 -15.02 -3.22
CA THR A 135 6.62 -14.98 -3.61
C THR A 135 5.92 -13.68 -3.25
N ARG A 136 6.63 -12.79 -2.52
CA ARG A 136 6.12 -11.49 -2.09
C ARG A 136 7.10 -10.39 -2.44
N LYS A 137 6.56 -9.20 -2.71
CA LYS A 137 7.30 -7.94 -2.66
C LYS A 137 6.86 -7.19 -1.40
N THR A 138 7.81 -6.95 -0.52
CA THR A 138 7.61 -6.24 0.76
C THR A 138 8.03 -4.80 0.61
N TYR A 139 7.14 -3.89 0.98
CA TYR A 139 7.36 -2.46 1.09
C TYR A 139 7.52 -2.12 2.57
N ARG A 140 8.70 -1.61 2.93
CA ARG A 140 9.09 -1.33 4.31
C ARG A 140 9.53 0.11 4.47
N THR A 141 9.06 0.76 5.53
CA THR A 141 9.58 2.07 5.94
C THR A 141 10.74 1.87 6.92
N ARG A 142 11.88 2.52 6.71
CA ARG A 142 12.98 2.58 7.68
C ARG A 142 13.10 4.00 8.22
N LEU A 143 13.48 4.11 9.49
CA LEU A 143 13.64 5.39 10.17
C LEU A 143 15.09 5.57 10.59
N TYR A 144 15.65 6.74 10.30
CA TYR A 144 16.99 7.11 10.69
C TYR A 144 16.96 8.42 11.46
N GLU A 145 17.89 8.56 12.40
CA GLU A 145 18.24 9.83 13.01
C GLU A 145 19.60 10.27 12.48
N GLN A 146 19.66 11.48 11.92
CA GLN A 146 20.88 12.15 11.57
C GLN A 146 21.06 13.38 12.45
N TRP A 147 22.19 13.47 13.15
CA TRP A 147 22.39 14.48 14.18
C TRP A 147 23.82 15.04 14.20
N LEU A 148 23.94 16.23 14.80
CA LEU A 148 25.18 16.95 15.04
C LEU A 148 25.27 17.32 16.53
N ASN A 149 26.48 17.28 17.08
CA ASN A 149 26.80 17.73 18.44
C ASN A 149 27.11 19.23 18.52
N THR A 150 26.99 19.94 17.41
CA THR A 150 27.19 21.39 17.30
C THR A 150 25.98 22.01 16.61
N ASN A 151 25.81 23.32 16.80
CA ASN A 151 24.78 24.06 16.07
C ASN A 151 25.03 23.98 14.56
N GLY A 152 23.96 23.81 13.79
CA GLY A 152 24.01 23.67 12.35
C GLY A 152 22.68 23.17 11.79
N ASN A 153 22.69 22.78 10.52
CA ASN A 153 21.53 22.18 9.87
C ASN A 153 21.96 20.88 9.20
N PRO A 154 21.61 19.70 9.75
CA PRO A 154 21.88 18.44 9.08
C PRO A 154 21.19 18.45 7.71
N LEU A 155 21.85 17.90 6.69
CA LEU A 155 21.24 17.73 5.36
C LEU A 155 20.57 16.37 5.30
N ILE A 156 19.42 16.29 4.65
CA ILE A 156 18.72 15.02 4.41
C ILE A 156 19.61 14.13 3.53
N THR A 157 19.77 12.87 3.93
CA THR A 157 20.57 11.91 3.17
C THR A 157 19.93 11.63 1.80
N GLN A 158 20.75 11.38 0.78
CA GLN A 158 20.26 11.05 -0.56
C GLN A 158 19.29 9.85 -0.51
N ASN A 159 18.20 9.92 -1.29
CA ASN A 159 17.11 8.93 -1.35
C ASN A 159 16.24 8.81 -0.08
N ARG A 160 16.36 9.74 0.87
CA ARG A 160 15.51 9.80 2.06
C ARG A 160 14.65 11.05 2.08
N ILE A 161 13.62 11.02 2.92
CA ILE A 161 12.70 12.13 3.11
C ILE A 161 12.73 12.55 4.58
N GLY A 162 12.90 13.84 4.85
CA GLY A 162 12.91 14.36 6.22
C GLY A 162 11.52 14.27 6.86
N LEU A 163 11.40 13.52 7.96
CA LEU A 163 10.19 13.43 8.77
C LEU A 163 9.99 14.71 9.59
N LEU A 164 10.98 15.01 10.44
CA LEU A 164 10.97 16.14 11.36
C LEU A 164 12.40 16.58 11.70
N ARG A 165 12.55 17.81 12.17
CA ARG A 165 13.79 18.34 12.76
C ARG A 165 13.55 18.74 14.20
N TYR A 166 14.60 18.64 15.00
CA TYR A 166 14.60 19.10 16.37
C TYR A 166 15.88 19.86 16.70
N THR A 167 15.80 20.74 17.69
CA THR A 167 16.95 21.36 18.35
C THR A 167 16.87 21.13 19.84
N ARG A 168 18.02 20.98 20.48
CA ARG A 168 18.15 20.74 21.92
C ARG A 168 19.05 21.78 22.57
N ASN A 169 18.72 22.12 23.80
CA ASN A 169 19.56 22.93 24.68
C ASN A 169 19.56 22.33 26.08
N GLY A 170 20.74 22.05 26.64
CA GLY A 170 20.87 21.44 27.96
C GLY A 170 20.20 20.07 28.08
N GLY A 171 20.09 19.31 26.98
CA GLY A 171 19.42 18.01 26.93
C GLY A 171 17.93 18.08 26.58
N ASN A 172 17.26 19.23 26.76
CA ASN A 172 15.85 19.40 26.46
C ASN A 172 15.60 19.80 25.01
N ILE A 173 14.54 19.30 24.39
CA ILE A 173 14.07 19.71 23.06
C ILE A 173 13.44 21.10 23.17
N THR A 174 14.01 22.05 22.45
CA THR A 174 13.56 23.46 22.45
C THR A 174 12.79 23.84 21.19
N ASN A 175 13.05 23.15 20.08
CA ASN A 175 12.32 23.34 18.83
C ASN A 175 12.03 21.97 18.21
N LEU A 176 10.85 21.84 17.64
CA LEU A 176 10.38 20.64 16.96
C LEU A 176 9.54 21.06 15.77
N VAL A 177 9.99 20.70 14.56
CA VAL A 177 9.33 21.08 13.31
C VAL A 177 9.16 19.84 12.44
N ARG A 178 7.92 19.52 12.05
CA ARG A 178 7.65 18.50 11.04
C ARG A 178 8.09 19.03 9.67
N THR A 179 8.99 18.31 9.00
CA THR A 179 9.45 18.66 7.65
C THR A 179 8.73 17.89 6.56
N LEU A 180 8.15 16.73 6.90
CA LEU A 180 7.35 15.96 5.95
C LEU A 180 6.10 16.77 5.57
N PRO A 181 5.91 17.09 4.28
CA PRO A 181 4.65 17.67 3.81
C PRO A 181 3.57 16.61 3.91
N VAL A 182 2.73 16.74 4.92
CA VAL A 182 1.56 15.87 5.12
C VAL A 182 0.35 16.54 4.50
N TYR A 183 -0.37 15.78 3.69
CA TYR A 183 -1.71 16.15 3.29
C TYR A 183 -2.63 16.05 4.50
N ASP A 184 -3.09 17.20 4.94
CA ASP A 184 -4.22 17.31 5.83
C ASP A 184 -5.48 17.33 4.96
N PRO A 185 -6.31 16.28 4.96
CA PRO A 185 -7.66 16.38 4.47
C PRO A 185 -8.43 17.28 5.44
N LYS A 186 -8.13 18.59 5.43
CA LYS A 186 -9.02 19.60 5.99
C LYS A 186 -10.39 19.20 5.51
N LEU A 187 -11.30 18.86 6.42
CA LEU A 187 -12.68 18.46 6.12
C LEU A 187 -13.11 19.23 4.89
N VAL A 188 -13.09 18.58 3.73
CA VAL A 188 -13.43 19.22 2.47
C VAL A 188 -14.91 19.48 2.65
N GLY A 189 -15.23 20.73 2.98
CA GLY A 189 -16.60 21.21 3.04
C GLY A 189 -17.28 20.72 1.77
N VAL A 190 -18.28 19.90 1.98
CA VAL A 190 -19.08 19.23 0.97
C VAL A 190 -19.62 20.29 0.01
N ASP A 191 -19.01 20.44 -1.15
CA ASP A 191 -19.61 21.06 -2.33
C ASP A 191 -18.78 20.73 -3.58
N VAL A 192 -18.56 19.43 -3.80
CA VAL A 192 -18.12 18.94 -5.09
C VAL A 192 -19.36 18.39 -5.79
N VAL A 193 -19.98 19.21 -6.64
CA VAL A 193 -21.10 18.79 -7.48
C VAL A 193 -20.58 17.78 -8.50
N LEU A 194 -20.75 16.49 -8.19
CA LEU A 194 -20.47 15.37 -9.09
C LEU A 194 -21.72 14.52 -9.29
N ASN A 195 -22.10 14.42 -10.56
CA ASN A 195 -22.97 13.44 -11.23
C ASN A 195 -24.25 12.97 -10.49
N PRO A 196 -25.47 13.28 -11.00
CA PRO A 196 -26.76 13.07 -10.32
C PRO A 196 -27.17 11.62 -10.02
N ASN A 197 -26.38 10.61 -10.39
CA ASN A 197 -26.70 9.20 -10.14
C ASN A 197 -26.04 8.60 -8.89
N ILE A 198 -25.32 9.40 -8.09
CA ILE A 198 -24.76 8.94 -6.81
C ILE A 198 -25.79 9.17 -5.72
N LEU A 199 -26.57 8.12 -5.42
CA LEU A 199 -27.55 8.12 -4.34
C LEU A 199 -26.82 7.97 -3.00
N ASP A 200 -26.72 9.10 -2.30
CA ASP A 200 -26.31 9.30 -0.89
C ASP A 200 -24.79 9.29 -0.59
N ASN A 201 -24.25 10.49 -0.34
CA ASN A 201 -22.84 10.84 -0.52
C ASN A 201 -22.25 11.62 0.67
N THR A 202 -22.58 11.23 1.91
CA THR A 202 -22.18 11.99 3.10
C THR A 202 -20.82 11.64 3.71
N SER A 203 -20.03 10.75 3.09
CA SER A 203 -18.67 10.49 3.59
C SER A 203 -17.73 9.91 2.54
N LEU A 204 -16.43 10.26 2.62
CA LEU A 204 -15.35 9.60 1.87
C LEU A 204 -15.43 8.06 2.02
N SER A 205 -15.89 7.60 3.18
CA SER A 205 -16.20 6.20 3.45
C SER A 205 -17.30 5.62 2.55
N SER A 206 -18.31 6.39 2.12
CA SER A 206 -19.31 5.93 1.15
C SER A 206 -18.72 5.72 -0.24
N ALA A 207 -17.81 6.61 -0.68
CA ALA A 207 -17.10 6.45 -1.95
C ALA A 207 -16.10 5.28 -1.92
N ILE A 208 -15.40 5.10 -0.79
CA ILE A 208 -14.52 3.94 -0.56
C ILE A 208 -15.34 2.65 -0.50
N ASN A 209 -16.47 2.64 0.20
CA ASN A 209 -17.38 1.49 0.26
C ASN A 209 -18.00 1.20 -1.10
N TRP A 210 -18.35 2.21 -1.89
CA TRP A 210 -18.79 2.02 -3.27
C TRP A 210 -17.68 1.42 -4.13
N LEU A 211 -16.44 1.92 -4.02
CA LEU A 211 -15.30 1.38 -4.77
C LEU A 211 -15.00 -0.06 -4.34
N TYR A 212 -15.05 -0.35 -3.03
CA TYR A 212 -14.91 -1.67 -2.45
C TYR A 212 -16.00 -2.61 -2.98
N ASN A 213 -17.27 -2.21 -2.90
CA ASN A 213 -18.41 -2.96 -3.43
C ASN A 213 -18.32 -3.13 -4.95
N TYR A 214 -17.85 -2.12 -5.69
CA TYR A 214 -17.63 -2.18 -7.13
C TYR A 214 -16.52 -3.17 -7.48
N ILE A 215 -15.45 -3.24 -6.69
CA ILE A 215 -14.35 -4.20 -6.87
C ILE A 215 -14.78 -5.61 -6.43
N GLU A 216 -15.51 -5.77 -5.32
CA GLU A 216 -16.16 -7.04 -4.96
C GLU A 216 -17.12 -7.51 -6.05
N SER A 217 -17.85 -6.57 -6.66
CA SER A 217 -18.71 -6.86 -7.82
C SER A 217 -17.94 -7.24 -9.09
N LYS A 218 -16.59 -7.20 -9.09
CA LYS A 218 -15.77 -7.77 -10.16
C LYS A 218 -15.47 -9.27 -10.00
N ASN A 219 -16.16 -9.96 -9.09
CA ASN A 219 -16.31 -11.43 -9.15
C ASN A 219 -16.99 -11.96 -10.44
N PHE A 220 -17.22 -11.10 -11.44
CA PHE A 220 -17.77 -11.45 -12.75
C PHE A 220 -16.79 -11.05 -13.85
N ILE A 221 -16.45 -12.01 -14.71
CA ILE A 221 -15.92 -11.67 -16.04
C ILE A 221 -17.10 -11.04 -16.80
N LYS A 222 -17.03 -9.74 -17.09
CA LYS A 222 -18.01 -9.09 -17.97
C LYS A 222 -17.62 -9.41 -19.42
N THR A 223 -18.43 -10.18 -20.11
CA THR A 223 -18.29 -10.38 -21.56
C THR A 223 -18.86 -9.17 -22.29
N THR A 224 -18.07 -8.55 -23.16
CA THR A 224 -18.58 -7.54 -24.11
C THR A 224 -19.34 -8.29 -25.21
N PRO A 225 -20.62 -7.96 -25.48
CA PRO A 225 -21.41 -8.70 -26.45
C PRO A 225 -20.89 -8.39 -27.87
N SER A 226 -20.67 -9.44 -28.64
CA SER A 226 -20.65 -9.35 -30.11
C SER A 226 -22.09 -9.08 -30.60
N PRO A 227 -22.30 -8.41 -31.75
CA PRO A 227 -23.64 -8.17 -32.27
C PRO A 227 -24.44 -9.47 -32.38
N GLY A 228 -25.52 -9.58 -31.60
CA GLY A 228 -26.38 -10.78 -31.53
C GLY A 228 -26.37 -11.55 -30.20
N PHE A 229 -25.63 -11.12 -29.16
CA PHE A 229 -25.58 -11.79 -27.86
C PHE A 229 -25.90 -10.87 -26.66
N ASP A 230 -26.41 -11.47 -25.59
CA ASP A 230 -26.91 -10.88 -24.34
C ASP A 230 -25.75 -10.50 -23.36
N ASN A 231 -25.93 -9.41 -22.61
CA ASN A 231 -25.10 -8.94 -21.48
C ASN A 231 -25.32 -9.75 -20.18
N ALA A 232 -25.60 -11.05 -20.26
CA ALA A 232 -25.95 -11.84 -19.09
C ALA A 232 -24.77 -11.97 -18.11
N ASN A 233 -25.05 -11.77 -16.83
CA ASN A 233 -24.13 -12.11 -15.75
C ASN A 233 -23.93 -13.62 -15.73
N PHE A 234 -22.69 -14.09 -15.91
CA PHE A 234 -22.39 -15.52 -15.87
C PHE A 234 -21.68 -15.91 -14.58
N ARG A 235 -22.03 -17.07 -14.04
CA ARG A 235 -21.41 -17.71 -12.87
C ARG A 235 -20.71 -18.99 -13.28
N ILE A 236 -19.55 -19.28 -12.70
CA ILE A 236 -18.84 -20.55 -12.86
C ILE A 236 -18.81 -21.27 -11.52
N ARG A 237 -19.03 -22.59 -11.54
CA ARG A 237 -18.71 -23.47 -10.40
C ARG A 237 -17.97 -24.71 -10.89
N THR A 238 -17.17 -25.30 -10.01
CA THR A 238 -16.52 -26.58 -10.25
C THR A 238 -17.12 -27.66 -9.36
N GLN A 239 -17.26 -28.87 -9.89
CA GLN A 239 -17.66 -30.05 -9.14
C GLN A 239 -16.73 -31.21 -9.53
N GLY A 240 -15.76 -31.51 -8.65
CA GLY A 240 -14.66 -32.41 -8.98
C GLY A 240 -13.82 -31.85 -10.14
N ASN A 241 -13.62 -32.67 -11.18
CA ASN A 241 -12.85 -32.28 -12.38
C ASN A 241 -13.69 -31.57 -13.45
N PHE A 242 -14.98 -31.30 -13.19
CA PHE A 242 -15.88 -30.67 -14.15
C PHE A 242 -16.17 -29.22 -13.78
N ALA A 243 -16.32 -28.37 -14.80
CA ALA A 243 -16.76 -26.99 -14.66
C ALA A 243 -18.17 -26.83 -15.25
N TYR A 244 -18.96 -25.98 -14.62
CA TYR A 244 -20.32 -25.65 -15.02
C TYR A 244 -20.49 -24.13 -15.05
N TRP A 245 -21.33 -23.63 -15.94
CA TRP A 245 -21.71 -22.23 -16.01
C TRP A 245 -23.22 -22.04 -15.84
N SER A 246 -23.61 -20.87 -15.36
CA SER A 246 -25.00 -20.45 -15.23
C SER A 246 -25.13 -18.99 -15.68
N LYS A 247 -26.22 -18.67 -16.37
CA LYS A 247 -26.58 -17.32 -16.80
C LYS A 247 -27.79 -16.73 -16.05
N ASP A 248 -28.36 -17.52 -15.14
CA ASP A 248 -29.59 -17.24 -14.39
C ASP A 248 -29.33 -17.29 -12.88
N GLU A 249 -28.19 -16.74 -12.48
CA GLU A 249 -27.79 -16.61 -11.08
C GLU A 249 -27.74 -17.93 -10.29
N GLY A 250 -27.49 -19.04 -10.98
CA GLY A 250 -27.31 -20.36 -10.37
C GLY A 250 -28.59 -21.19 -10.28
N ALA A 251 -29.68 -20.79 -10.95
CA ALA A 251 -30.89 -21.60 -11.06
C ALA A 251 -30.67 -22.82 -11.98
N ASN A 252 -29.97 -22.66 -13.11
CA ASN A 252 -29.60 -23.75 -14.01
C ASN A 252 -28.10 -23.77 -14.29
N TRP A 253 -27.50 -24.95 -14.15
CA TRP A 253 -26.06 -25.16 -14.36
C TRP A 253 -25.82 -26.03 -15.59
N LEU A 254 -25.16 -25.45 -16.58
CA LEU A 254 -24.83 -26.08 -17.84
C LEU A 254 -23.35 -26.50 -17.83
N PRO A 255 -23.00 -27.68 -18.35
CA PRO A 255 -21.60 -28.05 -18.49
C PRO A 255 -20.92 -27.13 -19.52
N PHE A 256 -19.62 -26.89 -19.32
CA PHE A 256 -18.78 -26.44 -20.43
C PHE A 256 -18.60 -27.64 -21.39
N ALA A 257 -19.01 -27.45 -22.64
CA ALA A 257 -18.73 -28.41 -23.72
C ALA A 257 -17.27 -28.31 -24.17
#